data_AF-A0A7W9AL75-F1
#
_entry.id   AF-A0A7W9AL75-F1
#
_cell.length_a   1.000
_cell.length_b   1.000
_cell.length_c   1.000
_cell.angle_alpha   90.00
_cell.angle_beta   90.00
_cell.angle_gamma   90.00
#
_symmetry.space_group_name_H-M   'P 1'
#
loop_
_entity.id
_entity.type
_entity.pdbx_description
1 polymer ?
#
loop_
_entity_poly.entity_id
_entity_poly.type
_entity_poly.pdbx_seq_one_letter_code
_entity_poly.pdbx_strand_id
1 'polypeptide(L)' 'MLSIPWDQPATLIDLDGTTPVIGTIRDCAQHFAAFKPFAQAEARILLTQPVRREGRKTRTWILEPAEIQQLVDRLNSEG' A
#
# COMPACT_ATOMS: atom_id res chain seq x y z
N MET A 1 -7.42 1.06 -12.07
CA MET A 1 -6.83 1.94 -11.05
C MET A 1 -7.43 1.61 -9.70
N LEU A 2 -6.62 1.42 -8.66
CA LEU A 2 -7.10 1.11 -7.31
C LEU A 2 -7.83 2.32 -6.72
N SER A 3 -9.16 2.26 -6.67
CA SER A 3 -10.01 3.32 -6.09
C SER A 3 -10.13 3.16 -4.57
N ILE A 4 -8.99 3.22 -3.87
CA ILE A 4 -8.92 3.11 -2.41
C ILE A 4 -8.93 4.53 -1.81
N PRO A 5 -9.84 4.85 -0.87
CA PRO A 5 -9.85 6.13 -0.16
C PRO A 5 -8.54 6.38 0.59
N TRP A 6 -8.06 7.63 0.60
CA TRP A 6 -6.79 7.97 1.26
C TRP A 6 -6.83 7.80 2.79
N ASP A 7 -7.99 8.04 3.38
CA ASP A 7 -8.29 8.01 4.81
C ASP A 7 -8.60 6.60 5.34
N GLN A 8 -8.70 5.59 4.46
CA GLN A 8 -8.92 4.22 4.88
C GLN A 8 -7.77 3.75 5.79
N PRO A 9 -8.07 3.18 6.97
CA PRO A 9 -7.03 2.63 7.85
C PRO A 9 -6.33 1.43 7.21
N ALA A 10 -5.01 1.36 7.37
CA ALA A 10 -4.16 0.31 6.81
C ALA A 10 -2.86 0.15 7.61
N THR A 11 -2.17 -0.97 7.37
CA THR A 11 -0.88 -1.28 7.97
C THR A 11 0.13 -1.62 6.89
N LEU A 12 1.21 -0.84 6.77
CA LEU A 12 2.38 -1.18 5.95
C LEU A 12 3.34 -2.05 6.75
N ILE A 13 3.71 -3.19 6.19
CA ILE A 13 4.60 -4.19 6.76
C ILE A 13 5.75 -4.38 5.79
N ASP A 14 7.00 -4.34 6.26
CA ASP A 14 8.15 -4.90 5.54
C ASP A 14 8.59 -6.21 6.19
N LEU A 15 9.44 -6.97 5.49
CA LEU A 15 9.99 -8.24 6.00
C LEU A 15 11.39 -8.08 6.61
N ASP A 16 11.89 -6.85 6.75
CA ASP A 16 13.21 -6.54 7.32
C ASP A 16 13.17 -6.44 8.85
N GLY A 17 12.02 -6.77 9.46
CA GLY A 17 11.82 -6.75 10.91
C GLY A 17 11.66 -5.34 11.49
N THR A 18 11.36 -4.34 10.66
CA THR A 18 11.08 -2.99 11.15
C THR A 18 9.69 -2.90 11.77
N THR A 19 9.46 -1.88 12.60
CA THR A 19 8.13 -1.63 13.16
C THR A 19 7.15 -1.28 12.03
N PRO A 20 6.02 -2.01 11.90
CA PRO A 20 5.01 -1.71 10.90
C PRO A 20 4.45 -0.30 11.06
N VAL A 21 4.13 0.34 9.94
CA VAL A 21 3.43 1.63 9.96
C VAL A 21 1.94 1.36 10.03
N ILE A 22 1.29 1.76 11.12
CA ILE A 22 -0.16 1.66 11.31
C ILE A 22 -0.74 3.07 11.17
N GLY A 23 -1.58 3.28 10.16
CA GLY A 23 -2.11 4.60 9.83
C GLY A 23 -3.17 4.56 8.73
N THR A 24 -3.12 5.51 7.80
CA THR A 24 -3.99 5.56 6.62
C THR A 24 -3.28 5.05 5.36
N ILE A 25 -4.04 4.84 4.28
CA ILE A 25 -3.47 4.51 2.96
C ILE A 25 -2.51 5.60 2.48
N ARG A 26 -2.80 6.87 2.78
CA ARG A 26 -1.91 7.99 2.46
C ARG A 26 -0.59 7.88 3.22
N ASP A 27 -0.64 7.64 4.53
CA ASP A 27 0.57 7.46 5.35
C ASP A 27 1.40 6.28 4.82
N CYS A 28 0.75 5.14 4.55
CA CYS A 28 1.43 3.94 4.04
C CYS A 28 2.13 4.22 2.69
N ALA A 29 1.48 4.95 1.77
CA ALA A 29 2.09 5.31 0.49
C ALA A 29 3.29 6.25 0.66
N GLN A 30 3.18 7.26 1.55
CA GLN A 30 4.28 8.18 1.87
C GLN A 30 5.49 7.44 2.46
N HIS A 31 5.26 6.54 3.42
CA HIS A 31 6.31 5.74 4.04
C HIS A 31 6.97 4.77 3.05
N PHE A 32 6.18 4.09 2.20
CA PHE A 32 6.71 3.20 1.16
C PHE A 32 7.59 3.96 0.15
N ALA A 33 7.23 5.18 -0.22
CA ALA A 33 8.03 6.00 -1.14
C ALA A 33 9.43 6.35 -0.57
N ALA A 34 9.57 6.38 0.77
CA ALA A 34 10.84 6.64 1.44
C ALA A 34 11.70 5.37 1.65
N PHE A 35 11.16 4.18 1.40
CA PHE A 35 11.89 2.93 1.55
C PHE A 35 12.99 2.76 0.50
N LYS A 36 14.07 2.06 0.88
CA LYS A 36 15.08 1.59 -0.08
C LYS A 36 14.47 0.53 -1.01
N PRO A 37 15.01 0.32 -2.23
CA PRO A 37 14.45 -0.63 -3.19
C PRO A 37 14.27 -2.06 -2.66
N PHE A 38 15.21 -2.53 -1.82
CA PHE A 38 15.09 -3.84 -1.17
C PHE A 38 13.86 -3.92 -0.26
N ALA A 39 13.65 -2.93 0.62
CA ALA A 39 12.49 -2.88 1.51
C ALA A 39 11.18 -2.70 0.74
N GLN A 40 11.17 -1.93 -0.36
CA GLN A 40 10.00 -1.81 -1.23
C GLN A 40 9.58 -3.14 -1.84
N ALA A 41 10.53 -3.98 -2.27
CA ALA A 41 10.25 -5.29 -2.87
C ALA A 41 9.60 -6.27 -1.90
N GLU A 42 9.80 -6.08 -0.60
CA GLU A 42 9.24 -6.95 0.45
C GLU A 42 8.02 -6.34 1.16
N ALA A 43 7.71 -5.07 0.90
CA ALA A 43 6.65 -4.37 1.59
C ALA A 43 5.25 -4.77 1.11
N ARG A 44 4.33 -4.88 2.07
CA ARG A 44 2.91 -5.21 1.87
C ARG A 44 2.05 -4.26 2.68
N ILE A 45 0.92 -3.85 2.13
CA ILE A 45 -0.10 -3.14 2.91
C ILE A 45 -1.23 -4.10 3.23
N LEU A 46 -1.49 -4.31 4.52
CA LEU A 46 -2.70 -4.95 5.02
C LEU A 46 -3.82 -3.91 5.12
N LEU A 47 -4.95 -4.22 4.48
CA LEU A 47 -6.13 -3.36 4.43
C LEU A 47 -7.13 -3.74 5.52
N THR A 48 -7.86 -2.77 6.03
CA THR A 48 -9.03 -3.00 6.92
C THR A 48 -10.33 -3.27 6.16
N GLN A 49 -10.34 -3.03 4.85
CA GLN A 49 -11.47 -3.33 3.97
C GLN A 49 -10.97 -3.95 2.66
N PRO A 50 -11.66 -4.97 2.12
CA PRO A 50 -11.16 -5.69 0.97
C PRO A 50 -11.47 -4.94 -0.32
N VAL A 51 -10.47 -4.85 -1.20
CA VAL A 51 -10.54 -4.11 -2.46
C VAL A 51 -10.61 -5.05 -3.65
N ARG A 52 -11.26 -4.61 -4.73
CA ARG A 52 -11.37 -5.41 -5.95
C ARG A 52 -10.13 -5.19 -6.81
N ARG A 53 -9.55 -6.28 -7.30
CA ARG A 53 -8.52 -6.27 -8.35
C ARG A 53 -9.15 -6.62 -9.70
N GLU A 54 -8.69 -5.95 -10.74
CA GLU A 54 -9.02 -6.34 -12.10
C GLU A 54 -8.48 -7.75 -12.39
N GLY A 55 -9.26 -8.57 -13.09
CA GLY A 55 -8.88 -9.96 -13.40
C GLY A 55 -9.01 -10.98 -12.26
N ARG A 56 -9.37 -10.58 -11.03
CA ARG A 56 -9.65 -11.53 -9.93
C ARG A 56 -11.13 -11.57 -9.55
N LYS A 57 -11.62 -12.79 -9.27
CA LYS A 57 -13.00 -13.02 -8.80
C LYS A 57 -13.18 -12.58 -7.34
N THR A 58 -12.18 -12.81 -6.50
CA THR A 58 -12.21 -12.46 -5.08
C THR A 58 -11.59 -11.10 -4.81
N ARG A 59 -12.10 -10.41 -3.78
CA ARG A 59 -11.47 -9.19 -3.27
C ARG A 59 -10.20 -9.55 -2.47
N THR A 60 -9.23 -8.64 -2.44
CA THR A 60 -7.98 -8.80 -1.69
C THR A 60 -7.99 -7.95 -0.42
N TRP A 61 -7.26 -8.40 0.59
CA TRP A 61 -6.96 -7.66 1.82
C TRP A 61 -5.53 -7.15 1.87
N ILE A 62 -4.68 -7.56 0.94
CA ILE A 62 -3.27 -7.21 0.89
C ILE A 62 -3.01 -6.46 -0.41
N LEU A 63 -2.13 -5.45 -0.39
CA LEU A 63 -1.53 -4.86 -1.58
C LEU A 63 -0.08 -5.31 -1.69
N GLU A 64 0.31 -5.75 -2.88
CA GLU A 64 1.69 -6.11 -3.22
C GLU A 64 2.50 -4.87 -3.61
N PRO A 65 3.84 -4.92 -3.62
CA PRO A 65 4.71 -3.77 -3.94
C PRO A 65 4.30 -2.98 -5.19
N ALA A 66 3.97 -3.66 -6.28
CA ALA A 66 3.56 -3.01 -7.53
C ALA A 66 2.23 -2.26 -7.42
N GLU A 67 1.33 -2.69 -6.54
CA GLU A 67 0.06 -2.01 -6.25
C GLU A 67 0.27 -0.82 -5.31
N ILE A 68 1.20 -0.95 -4.36
CA ILE A 68 1.60 0.17 -3.50
C ILE A 68 2.28 1.26 -4.34
N GLN A 69 3.09 0.89 -5.33
CA GLN A 69 3.69 1.84 -6.27
C GLN A 69 2.62 2.64 -7.02
N GLN A 70 1.50 2.04 -7.43
CA GLN A 70 0.39 2.79 -8.04
C GLN A 70 -0.23 3.81 -7.10
N LEU A 71 -0.21 3.57 -5.78
CA LEU A 71 -0.63 4.56 -4.79
C LEU A 71 0.38 5.71 -4.70
N VAL A 72 1.68 5.41 -4.74
CA VAL A 72 2.73 6.46 -4.80
C VAL A 72 2.59 7.31 -6.06
N ASP A 73 2.38 6.68 -7.21
CA ASP A 73 2.19 7.39 -8.48
C ASP A 73 0.94 8.29 -8.42
N ARG A 74 -0.16 7.80 -7.84
CA ARG A 74 -1.37 8.59 -7.58
C ARG A 74 -1.10 9.77 -6.65
N LEU A 75 -0.40 9.53 -5.54
CA LEU A 75 -0.03 10.56 -4.56
C LEU A 75 0.78 11.68 -5.21
N ASN A 76 1.77 11.33 -6.05
CA ASN A 76 2.60 12.29 -6.78
C ASN A 76 1.83 13.07 -7.85
N SER A 77 0.76 12.48 -8.42
CA SER A 77 -0.07 13.17 -9.42
C SER A 77 -1.09 14.16 -8.83
N GLU A 78 -1.39 14.04 -7.53
CA GLU A 78 -2.33 14.91 -6.81
C GLU A 78 -1.64 16.09 -6.08
N GLY A 79 -0.30 16.11 -6.03
CA GLY A 79 0.52 17.16 -5.39
C GLY A 79 1.06 18.17 -6.38
#